data_AF-A0A2M7PGD3-F1
#
_entry.id   AF-A0A2M7PGD3-F1
#
_cell.length_a   1.000
_cell.length_b   1.000
_cell.length_c   1.000
_cell.angle_alpha   90.00
_cell.angle_beta   90.00
_cell.angle_gamma   90.00
#
_symmetry.space_group_name_H-M   'P 1'
#
loop_
_entity.id
_entity.type
_entity.pdbx_description
1 polymer ?
#
loop_
_entity_poly.entity_id
_entity_poly.type
_entity_poly.pdbx_seq_one_letter_code
_entity_poly.pdbx_strand_id
1 'polypeptide(L)' 'NRVNSLCCGAGGGVRGAYAANSIGMARRRLKEAEEVGAEIVLTECNSCVHNLRNAKLRSQKLQIYTTSQFMRSLLKGR' A
#
# COMPACT_ATOMS: atom_id res chain seq x y z
N ASN A 1 18.28 -2.25 -3.31
CA ASN A 1 16.80 -2.26 -3.40
C ASN A 1 16.07 -3.28 -2.53
N ARG A 2 16.64 -4.42 -2.08
CA ARG A 2 15.88 -5.36 -1.21
C ARG A 2 15.65 -4.87 0.23
N VAL A 3 16.64 -4.20 0.80
CA VAL A 3 16.64 -3.76 2.22
C VAL A 3 15.47 -2.82 2.54
N ASN A 4 15.06 -1.99 1.58
CA ASN A 4 13.98 -1.00 1.77
C ASN A 4 12.61 -1.49 1.25
N SER A 5 12.51 -2.70 0.72
CA SER A 5 11.26 -3.27 0.20
C SER A 5 10.59 -4.17 1.23
N LEU A 6 10.26 -3.59 2.38
CA LEU A 6 9.67 -4.33 3.49
C LEU A 6 8.19 -4.69 3.23
N CYS A 7 7.74 -5.80 3.82
CA CYS A 7 6.38 -6.33 3.66
C CYS A 7 5.28 -5.36 4.16
N CYS A 8 4.10 -5.42 3.55
CA CYS A 8 2.91 -4.67 3.98
C CYS A 8 2.18 -5.29 5.19
N GLY A 9 2.54 -6.52 5.60
CA GLY A 9 1.92 -7.22 6.73
C GLY A 9 0.65 -8.03 6.42
N ALA A 10 0.22 -8.12 5.15
CA ALA A 10 -1.04 -8.78 4.80
C ALA A 10 -0.96 -10.32 4.73
N GLY A 11 0.18 -10.86 4.29
CA GLY A 11 0.36 -12.27 3.95
C GLY A 11 0.66 -13.17 5.15
N GLY A 12 0.82 -14.47 4.89
CA GLY A 12 1.26 -15.45 5.90
C GLY A 12 0.32 -15.61 7.12
N GLY A 13 -0.97 -15.26 6.98
CA GLY A 13 -1.93 -15.29 8.08
C GLY A 13 -1.83 -14.12 9.07
N VAL A 14 -0.84 -13.23 8.92
CA VAL A 14 -0.58 -12.13 9.87
C VAL A 14 -1.77 -11.19 10.00
N ARG A 15 -2.45 -10.87 8.90
CA ARG A 15 -3.66 -10.03 8.94
C ARG A 15 -4.77 -10.62 9.80
N GLY A 16 -4.92 -11.95 9.81
CA GLY A 16 -5.95 -12.65 10.58
C GLY A 16 -5.56 -12.88 12.03
N ALA A 17 -4.34 -13.35 12.27
CA ALA A 17 -3.85 -13.68 13.60
C ALA A 17 -3.39 -12.47 14.43
N TYR A 18 -2.86 -11.43 13.77
CA TYR A 18 -2.23 -10.27 14.40
C TYR A 18 -2.62 -8.96 13.69
N ALA A 19 -3.91 -8.64 13.70
CA ALA A 19 -4.47 -7.52 12.96
C ALA A 19 -3.79 -6.16 13.26
N ALA A 20 -3.50 -5.87 14.53
CA ALA A 20 -2.83 -4.63 14.93
C ALA A 20 -1.43 -4.51 14.31
N ASN A 21 -0.66 -5.60 14.30
CA ASN A 21 0.67 -5.65 13.71
C ASN A 21 0.60 -5.47 12.19
N SER A 22 -0.34 -6.17 11.52
CA SER A 22 -0.58 -6.02 10.08
C SER A 22 -0.84 -4.56 9.70
N ILE A 23 -1.73 -3.87 10.43
CA ILE A 23 -2.04 -2.45 10.17
C ILE A 23 -0.85 -1.55 10.50
N GLY A 24 -0.13 -1.80 11.60
CA GLY A 24 1.08 -1.04 11.96
C GLY A 24 2.18 -1.12 10.90
N MET A 25 2.41 -2.31 10.34
CA MET A 25 3.36 -2.52 9.25
C MET A 25 2.95 -1.75 7.99
N ALA A 26 1.69 -1.84 7.58
CA ALA A 26 1.16 -1.11 6.43
C ALA A 26 1.26 0.42 6.63
N ARG A 27 0.94 0.94 7.83
CA ARG A 27 1.07 2.38 8.15
C ARG A 27 2.50 2.88 8.03
N ARG A 28 3.49 2.08 8.44
CA ARG A 28 4.91 2.45 8.27
C ARG A 28 5.26 2.64 6.80
N ARG A 29 4.80 1.76 5.91
CA ARG A 29 5.01 1.89 4.45
C ARG A 29 4.36 3.15 3.88
N LEU A 30 3.14 3.47 4.34
CA LEU A 30 2.46 4.68 3.89
C LEU A 30 3.18 5.95 4.35
N LYS A 31 3.68 5.97 5.59
CA LYS A 31 4.48 7.10 6.12
C LYS A 31 5.75 7.31 5.29
N GLU A 32 6.48 6.23 4.98
CA GLU A 32 7.67 6.30 4.12
C GLU A 32 7.34 6.87 2.72
N ALA A 33 6.18 6.49 2.15
CA ALA A 33 5.74 7.05 0.88
C ALA A 33 5.40 8.55 0.98
N GLU A 34 4.78 9.01 2.07
CA GLU A 34 4.51 10.44 2.28
C GLU A 34 5.79 11.25 2.51
N GLU A 35 6.77 10.70 3.23
CA GLU A 35 8.05 11.36 3.53
C GLU A 35 8.86 11.70 2.27
N VAL A 36 8.71 10.90 1.21
CA VAL A 36 9.33 11.16 -0.10
C VAL A 36 8.44 11.98 -1.03
N GLY A 37 7.28 12.44 -0.56
CA GLY A 37 6.33 13.21 -1.37
C GLY A 37 5.62 12.39 -2.45
N ALA A 38 5.55 11.06 -2.31
CA ALA A 38 4.85 10.24 -3.28
C ALA A 38 3.35 10.54 -3.26
N GLU A 39 2.76 10.60 -4.45
CA GLU A 39 1.29 10.70 -4.61
C GLU A 39 0.67 9.32 -4.89
N ILE A 40 1.47 8.42 -5.47
CA ILE A 40 1.04 7.11 -5.95
C ILE A 40 2.01 6.04 -5.47
N VAL A 41 1.46 4.96 -4.90
CA VAL A 41 2.17 3.73 -4.54
C VAL A 41 1.72 2.62 -5.49
N LEU A 42 2.66 2.09 -6.27
CA LEU A 42 2.43 0.92 -7.12
C LEU A 42 2.94 -0.36 -6.43
N THR A 43 2.14 -1.42 -6.48
CA THR A 43 2.49 -2.75 -5.96
C THR A 43 1.77 -3.83 -6.76
N GLU A 44 2.46 -4.91 -7.12
CA GLU A 44 1.87 -6.01 -7.91
C GLU A 44 1.20 -7.10 -7.08
N CYS A 45 1.14 -6.94 -5.76
CA CYS A 45 0.40 -7.83 -4.88
C CYS A 45 -0.96 -7.24 -4.50
N ASN A 46 -2.05 -7.92 -4.86
CA ASN A 46 -3.42 -7.50 -4.50
C ASN A 46 -3.65 -7.45 -2.99
N SER A 47 -3.01 -8.33 -2.22
CA SER A 47 -3.08 -8.27 -0.74
C SER A 47 -2.39 -7.01 -0.19
N CYS A 48 -1.30 -6.54 -0.81
CA CYS A 48 -0.68 -5.27 -0.46
C CYS A 48 -1.61 -4.10 -0.77
N VAL A 49 -2.22 -4.06 -1.96
CA VAL A 49 -3.20 -3.03 -2.31
C VAL A 49 -4.31 -2.97 -1.27
N HIS A 50 -4.89 -4.12 -0.92
CA HIS A 50 -5.96 -4.20 0.07
C HIS A 50 -5.52 -3.72 1.46
N ASN A 51 -4.39 -4.23 1.97
CA ASN A 51 -3.97 -3.93 3.33
C ASN A 51 -3.48 -2.48 3.50
N LEU A 52 -2.75 -1.96 2.51
CA LEU A 52 -2.34 -0.55 2.48
C LEU A 52 -3.55 0.37 2.41
N ARG A 53 -4.56 0.07 1.59
CA ARG A 53 -5.81 0.86 1.55
C ARG A 53 -6.57 0.82 2.87
N ASN A 54 -6.63 -0.33 3.55
CA ASN A 54 -7.27 -0.42 4.87
C ASN A 54 -6.50 0.33 5.96
N ALA A 55 -5.18 0.36 5.88
CA ALA A 55 -4.32 1.03 6.86
C ALA A 55 -4.24 2.55 6.65
N LYS A 56 -4.51 3.02 5.42
CA LYS A 56 -4.46 4.42 5.01
C LYS A 56 -5.43 5.27 5.82
N LEU A 57 -4.90 6.34 6.42
CA LEU A 57 -5.73 7.31 7.13
C LEU A 57 -6.48 8.19 6.13
N ARG A 58 -7.66 8.67 6.52
CA ARG A 58 -8.50 9.54 5.67
C ARG A 58 -7.79 10.83 5.24
N SER A 59 -6.86 11.34 6.06
CA SER A 59 -6.07 12.54 5.78
C SER A 59 -5.00 12.33 4.70
N GLN A 60 -4.55 11.09 4.48
CA GLN A 60 -3.50 10.81 3.50
C GLN A 60 -4.10 10.85 2.10
N LYS A 61 -3.42 11.51 1.16
CA LYS A 61 -3.89 11.62 -0.24
C LYS A 61 -3.37 10.52 -1.16
N LEU A 62 -2.39 9.73 -0.70
CA LEU A 62 -1.78 8.61 -1.42
C LEU A 62 -2.78 7.70 -2.16
N GLN A 63 -2.60 7.52 -3.45
CA GLN A 63 -3.33 6.50 -4.21
C GLN A 63 -2.51 5.21 -4.30
N ILE A 64 -3.17 4.06 -4.20
CA ILE A 64 -2.50 2.76 -4.16
C ILE A 64 -3.08 1.89 -5.27
N TYR A 65 -2.24 1.37 -6.15
CA TYR A 65 -2.65 0.58 -7.31
C TYR A 65 -1.70 -0.60 -7.58
N THR A 66 -2.18 -1.57 -8.35
CA THR A 66 -1.28 -2.35 -9.21
C THR A 66 -0.97 -1.57 -10.48
N THR A 67 0.10 -1.91 -11.20
CA THR A 67 0.44 -1.26 -12.46
C THR A 67 -0.73 -1.35 -13.45
N SER A 68 -1.39 -2.50 -13.57
CA SER A 68 -2.56 -2.65 -14.45
C SER A 68 -3.75 -1.76 -14.03
N GLN A 69 -4.00 -1.62 -12.72
CA GLN A 69 -5.04 -0.71 -12.23
C GLN A 69 -4.71 0.75 -12.54
N PHE A 70 -3.44 1.12 -12.39
CA PHE A 70 -2.97 2.47 -12.68
C PHE A 70 -3.06 2.78 -14.18
N MET A 71 -2.57 1.90 -15.05
CA MET A 71 -2.74 2.02 -16.50
C MET A 71 -4.21 2.19 -16.89
N ARG A 72 -5.10 1.40 -16.30
CA ARG A 72 -6.55 1.53 -16.52
C ARG A 72 -7.09 2.90 -16.08
N SER A 73 -6.60 3.45 -14.97
CA SER A 73 -7.02 4.79 -14.53
C SER A 73 -6.59 5.89 -15.50
N LEU A 74 -5.40 5.76 -16.10
CA LEU A 74 -4.91 6.71 -17.10
C LEU A 74 -5.71 6.62 -18.41
N LEU A 75 -6.09 5.41 -18.83
CA LEU A 75 -6.89 5.22 -20.04
C LEU A 75 -8.32 5.74 -19.92
N LYS A 76 -8.90 5.72 -18.71
CA LYS A 76 -10.25 6.27 -18.43
C LYS A 76 -10.29 7.78 -18.23
N GLY A 77 -9.13 8.42 -18.05
CA GLY A 77 -8.98 9.87 -17.97
C GLY A 77 -8.78 10.54 -19.32
N ARG A 78 -8.91 9.78 -20.42
CA ARG A 78 -9.05 10.29 -21.79
C ARG A 78 -10.51 10.22 -22.22
#